data_AF-G2H115-F1
#
_entry.id   AF-G2H115-F1
#
_cell.length_a   1.000
_cell.length_b   1.000
_cell.length_c   1.000
_cell.angle_alpha   90.00
_cell.angle_beta   90.00
_cell.angle_gamma   90.00
#
_symmetry.space_group_name_H-M   'P 1'
#
loop_
_entity.id
_entity.type
_entity.pdbx_description
1 polymer ?
#
loop_
_entity_poly.entity_id
_entity_poly.type
_entity_poly.pdbx_seq_one_letter_code
_entity_poly.pdbx_strand_id
1 'polypeptide(L)'
;MLSSKFVRTFVYIDSQAKIFVTVIGIIFILVGCTGYAPQMPPPSTLQNKIITDTGQQKKNNQDNNKSDRQLRLIRGYISQEPLLKDRTDHQDNIDSTWLALTKFTPQSLNDLIINPDEVVLQGWLDLTRLYHDRQQYENRLKIEIENWQTLHPHHPAAKKLPTSLKRKVGSVQASTTKIALLLPLSGSAKVFGETIKQGFFAAQSESLSIPIPDSDHANLGNLDKEEKPIIASELSVTQPLSSLIK
;
A
#
# COMPACT_ATOMS: atom_id res chain seq x y z
N MET A 1 -3.00 -8.79 -53.88
CA MET A 1 -1.66 -8.21 -53.62
C MET A 1 -1.41 -8.25 -52.12
N LEU A 2 -0.37 -8.96 -51.68
CA LEU A 2 -0.10 -9.28 -50.28
C LEU A 2 0.60 -8.15 -49.52
N SER A 3 0.15 -7.95 -48.27
CA SER A 3 0.90 -7.73 -47.02
C SER A 3 2.22 -6.93 -47.05
N SER A 4 2.30 -5.88 -46.25
CA SER A 4 3.55 -5.54 -45.55
C SER A 4 3.29 -5.20 -44.09
N LYS A 5 4.01 -5.93 -43.24
CA LYS A 5 3.89 -6.00 -41.80
C LYS A 5 4.72 -4.88 -41.17
N PHE A 6 4.13 -4.22 -40.18
CA PHE A 6 4.65 -4.08 -38.81
C PHE A 6 6.15 -4.36 -38.63
N VAL A 7 6.99 -3.33 -38.43
CA VAL A 7 8.23 -3.47 -37.66
C VAL A 7 8.47 -2.20 -36.84
N ARG A 8 8.39 -2.39 -35.52
CA ARG A 8 8.91 -1.51 -34.47
C ARG A 8 10.44 -1.52 -34.53
N THR A 9 11.07 -0.37 -34.34
CA THR A 9 12.48 -0.32 -33.94
C THR A 9 12.60 0.60 -32.72
N PHE A 10 12.42 -0.01 -31.56
CA PHE A 10 13.09 0.41 -30.33
C PHE A 10 14.52 -0.13 -30.42
N VAL A 11 15.53 0.73 -30.38
CA VAL A 11 16.89 0.32 -30.04
C VAL A 11 17.26 0.99 -28.72
N TYR A 12 17.18 0.15 -27.70
CA TYR A 12 17.82 0.21 -26.41
C TYR A 12 19.23 -0.33 -26.58
N ILE A 13 20.28 0.46 -26.28
CA ILE A 13 21.59 -0.09 -25.88
C ILE A 13 22.16 0.80 -24.77
N ASP A 14 22.26 0.16 -23.60
CA ASP A 14 22.97 0.52 -22.38
C ASP A 14 24.44 0.04 -22.45
N SER A 15 25.23 0.49 -21.47
CA SER A 15 26.39 -0.19 -20.88
C SER A 15 27.82 0.14 -21.33
N GLN A 16 28.44 0.97 -20.47
CA GLN A 16 29.67 0.70 -19.69
C GLN A 16 31.08 0.94 -20.28
N ALA A 17 31.76 1.84 -19.57
CA ALA A 17 33.13 1.73 -19.04
C ALA A 17 34.37 2.04 -19.92
N LYS A 18 34.98 3.20 -19.57
CA LYS A 18 36.36 3.36 -19.03
C LYS A 18 37.60 3.43 -19.96
N ILE A 19 38.27 4.59 -19.84
CA ILE A 19 39.72 4.82 -19.58
C ILE A 19 40.70 4.79 -20.78
N PHE A 20 41.24 5.98 -21.10
CA PHE A 20 42.65 6.26 -21.49
C PHE A 20 42.93 7.73 -21.11
N VAL A 21 43.44 8.04 -19.90
CA VAL A 21 44.86 8.24 -19.56
C VAL A 21 45.71 8.88 -20.66
N THR A 22 46.01 10.17 -20.51
CA THR A 22 47.32 10.73 -20.87
C THR A 22 47.71 11.74 -19.80
N VAL A 23 48.82 11.46 -19.14
CA VAL A 23 49.46 12.26 -18.08
C VAL A 23 50.72 12.90 -18.69
N ILE A 24 51.22 13.94 -18.01
CA ILE A 24 52.56 14.55 -18.06
C ILE A 24 52.62 15.84 -18.91
N GLY A 25 53.00 17.02 -18.37
CA GLY A 25 53.42 17.32 -17.00
C GLY A 25 54.03 18.72 -16.80
N ILE A 26 54.30 19.00 -15.50
CA ILE A 26 55.42 19.78 -14.92
C ILE A 26 55.38 21.31 -15.13
N ILE A 27 54.90 22.11 -14.16
CA ILE A 27 55.62 22.75 -13.01
C ILE A 27 56.76 23.70 -13.44
N PHE A 28 56.69 25.01 -13.12
CA PHE A 28 57.63 25.76 -12.25
C PHE A 28 57.20 27.25 -12.08
N ILE A 29 56.60 27.62 -10.94
CA ILE A 29 57.04 28.52 -9.83
C ILE A 29 57.60 29.92 -10.21
N LEU A 30 56.99 31.01 -9.70
CA LEU A 30 57.54 31.98 -8.70
C LEU A 30 56.88 33.39 -8.72
N VAL A 31 56.31 33.73 -7.55
CA VAL A 31 56.51 34.97 -6.76
C VAL A 31 55.75 36.25 -7.15
N GLY A 32 54.99 36.72 -6.16
CA GLY A 32 54.43 38.07 -6.04
C GLY A 32 53.84 38.26 -4.64
N CYS A 33 54.69 38.47 -3.64
CA CYS A 33 54.31 38.93 -2.32
C CYS A 33 53.77 40.36 -2.40
N THR A 34 52.72 40.67 -1.63
CA THR A 34 52.59 41.77 -0.66
C THR A 34 51.14 42.26 -0.54
N GLY A 35 50.66 42.35 0.70
CA GLY A 35 49.32 42.81 1.02
C GLY A 35 48.92 42.40 2.44
N TYR A 36 49.58 43.00 3.43
CA TYR A 36 49.29 42.82 4.86
C TYR A 36 47.88 43.34 5.19
N ALA A 37 47.01 42.47 5.70
CA ALA A 37 45.82 42.84 6.46
C ALA A 37 46.10 42.61 7.97
N PRO A 38 45.81 43.57 8.87
CA PRO A 38 46.03 43.38 10.29
C PRO A 38 45.06 42.33 10.87
N GLN A 39 45.64 41.33 11.50
CA GLN A 39 44.99 40.23 12.21
C GLN A 39 44.64 40.70 13.64
N MET A 40 43.38 40.58 14.06
CA MET A 40 43.01 40.65 15.48
C MET A 40 43.11 39.25 16.12
N PRO A 41 43.49 39.15 17.40
CA PRO A 41 43.87 37.90 18.05
C PRO A 41 42.66 37.03 18.48
N PRO A 42 42.74 35.69 18.38
CA PRO A 42 41.99 34.76 19.25
C PRO A 42 42.95 34.03 20.23
N PRO A 43 42.49 33.25 21.25
CA PRO A 43 41.14 33.01 21.77
C PRO A 43 41.03 33.05 23.34
N SER A 44 39.80 33.09 23.88
CA SER A 44 39.52 32.52 25.21
C SER A 44 38.81 31.19 25.04
N THR A 45 39.49 30.11 25.43
CA THR A 45 38.96 28.74 25.55
C THR A 45 37.96 28.64 26.70
N LEU A 46 36.74 28.21 26.40
CA LEU A 46 35.90 27.49 27.35
C LEU A 46 35.58 26.13 26.72
N GLN A 47 36.31 25.10 27.13
CA GLN A 47 36.04 23.71 26.80
C GLN A 47 34.67 23.33 27.37
N ASN A 48 33.65 23.26 26.51
CA ASN A 48 32.56 22.33 26.74
C ASN A 48 32.71 21.17 25.75
N LYS A 49 33.28 20.09 26.28
CA LYS A 49 33.22 18.74 25.72
C LYS A 49 31.76 18.29 25.78
N ILE A 50 30.99 18.52 24.72
CA ILE A 50 29.80 17.72 24.44
C ILE A 50 30.09 16.87 23.21
N ILE A 51 29.92 15.60 23.46
CA ILE A 51 30.30 14.44 22.66
C ILE A 51 29.73 14.56 21.24
N THR A 52 30.61 14.33 20.28
CA THR A 52 30.30 14.08 18.88
C THR A 52 29.57 12.74 18.76
N ASP A 53 28.25 12.72 18.91
CA ASP A 53 27.41 11.65 18.37
C ASP A 53 27.08 11.98 16.91
N THR A 54 27.99 11.63 16.01
CA THR A 54 27.76 11.68 14.55
C THR A 54 27.34 10.32 14.01
N GLY A 55 26.46 9.61 14.75
CA GLY A 55 25.81 8.38 14.28
C GLY A 55 24.40 8.59 13.70
N GLN A 56 23.72 9.69 14.03
CA GLN A 56 22.27 9.86 13.72
C GLN A 56 21.95 11.00 12.72
N GLN A 57 22.90 11.87 12.35
CA GLN A 57 22.60 13.08 11.55
C GLN A 57 22.57 12.90 10.02
N LYS A 58 22.93 11.72 9.46
CA LYS A 58 22.99 11.54 7.99
C LYS A 58 21.66 11.16 7.32
N LYS A 59 20.67 10.64 8.05
CA LYS A 59 19.32 10.38 7.48
C LYS A 59 18.42 11.61 7.56
N ASN A 60 18.44 12.30 8.70
CA ASN A 60 17.53 13.43 8.97
C ASN A 60 17.70 14.58 7.95
N ASN A 61 18.93 14.87 7.50
CA ASN A 61 19.16 15.94 6.53
C ASN A 61 18.64 15.62 5.11
N GLN A 62 18.59 14.34 4.73
CA GLN A 62 18.07 13.93 3.42
C GLN A 62 16.54 13.96 3.42
N ASP A 63 15.92 13.52 4.51
CA ASP A 63 14.46 13.46 4.62
C ASP A 63 13.85 14.86 4.76
N ASN A 64 14.52 15.77 5.48
CA ASN A 64 14.11 17.17 5.60
C ASN A 64 14.17 17.88 4.23
N ASN A 65 15.26 17.70 3.47
CA ASN A 65 15.38 18.32 2.15
C ASN A 65 14.33 17.83 1.13
N LYS A 66 13.90 16.57 1.27
CA LYS A 66 12.88 15.97 0.42
C LYS A 66 11.51 16.49 0.81
N SER A 67 11.23 16.52 2.12
CA SER A 67 9.99 17.02 2.67
C SER A 67 9.77 18.49 2.31
N ASP A 68 10.82 19.32 2.40
CA ASP A 68 10.79 20.73 2.01
C ASP A 68 10.50 20.93 0.52
N ARG A 69 11.16 20.14 -0.35
CA ARG A 69 10.90 20.18 -1.79
C ARG A 69 9.46 19.80 -2.12
N GLN A 70 8.96 18.75 -1.49
CA GLN A 70 7.60 18.27 -1.69
C GLN A 70 6.57 19.27 -1.14
N LEU A 71 6.85 19.90 0.00
CA LEU A 71 6.00 20.95 0.58
C LEU A 71 5.93 22.17 -0.35
N ARG A 72 7.05 22.58 -0.97
CA ARG A 72 7.03 23.65 -1.99
C ARG A 72 6.17 23.29 -3.20
N LEU A 73 6.22 22.04 -3.66
CA LEU A 73 5.37 21.57 -4.75
C LEU A 73 3.88 21.66 -4.38
N ILE A 74 3.52 21.20 -3.18
CA ILE A 74 2.14 21.23 -2.67
C ILE A 74 1.64 22.68 -2.54
N ARG A 75 2.46 23.58 -2.00
CA ARG A 75 2.15 25.02 -1.97
C ARG A 75 1.87 25.56 -3.37
N GLY A 76 2.66 25.15 -4.36
CA GLY A 76 2.43 25.48 -5.78
C GLY A 76 1.05 25.05 -6.28
N TYR A 77 0.66 23.79 -6.06
CA TYR A 77 -0.68 23.31 -6.44
C TYR A 77 -1.81 24.06 -5.71
N ILE A 78 -1.63 24.34 -4.43
CA ILE A 78 -2.62 25.09 -3.63
C ILE A 78 -2.78 26.52 -4.16
N SER A 79 -1.67 27.22 -4.46
CA SER A 79 -1.71 28.57 -5.02
C SER A 79 -2.27 28.61 -6.44
N GLN A 80 -2.14 27.52 -7.21
CA GLN A 80 -2.69 27.40 -8.55
C GLN A 80 -4.21 27.17 -8.55
N GLU A 81 -4.75 26.42 -7.58
CA GLU A 81 -6.16 26.03 -7.50
C GLU A 81 -7.17 27.17 -7.80
N PRO A 82 -7.09 28.36 -7.19
CA PRO A 82 -8.06 29.44 -7.44
C PRO A 82 -7.93 30.09 -8.83
N LEU A 83 -6.85 29.82 -9.57
CA LEU A 83 -6.59 30.40 -10.89
C LEU A 83 -7.14 29.54 -12.03
N LEU A 84 -7.55 28.30 -11.73
CA LEU A 84 -8.12 27.36 -12.68
C LEU A 84 -9.54 27.78 -13.07
N LYS A 85 -9.93 27.48 -14.31
CA LYS A 85 -11.23 27.88 -14.87
C LYS A 85 -12.17 26.68 -15.02
N ASP A 86 -11.62 25.57 -15.50
CA ASP A 86 -12.39 24.40 -15.85
C ASP A 86 -12.57 23.47 -14.65
N ARG A 87 -13.77 22.87 -14.55
CA ARG A 87 -14.11 21.97 -13.44
C ARG A 87 -13.21 20.73 -13.38
N THR A 88 -12.67 20.30 -14.52
CA THR A 88 -11.74 19.17 -14.65
C THR A 88 -10.38 19.56 -14.12
N ASP A 89 -9.83 20.70 -14.54
CA ASP A 89 -8.53 21.19 -14.06
C ASP A 89 -8.51 21.34 -12.54
N HIS A 90 -9.59 21.88 -11.95
CA HIS A 90 -9.75 21.91 -10.49
C HIS A 90 -9.65 20.51 -9.87
N GLN A 91 -10.31 19.50 -10.45
CA GLN A 91 -10.26 18.14 -9.92
C GLN A 91 -8.86 17.53 -10.07
N ASP A 92 -8.19 17.75 -11.20
CA ASP A 92 -6.84 17.25 -11.45
C ASP A 92 -5.81 17.87 -10.50
N ASN A 93 -5.95 19.17 -10.18
CA ASN A 93 -5.12 19.84 -9.20
C ASN A 93 -5.39 19.35 -7.76
N ILE A 94 -6.66 19.14 -7.39
CA ILE A 94 -7.07 18.52 -6.12
C ILE A 94 -6.46 17.12 -5.99
N ASP A 95 -6.58 16.30 -7.03
CA ASP A 95 -6.08 14.92 -7.04
C ASP A 95 -4.54 14.88 -6.99
N SER A 96 -3.87 15.80 -7.70
CA SER A 96 -2.40 15.95 -7.67
C SER A 96 -1.90 16.43 -6.31
N THR A 97 -2.60 17.38 -5.69
CA THR A 97 -2.32 17.85 -4.33
C THR A 97 -2.42 16.70 -3.33
N TRP A 98 -3.51 15.94 -3.40
CA TRP A 98 -3.74 14.78 -2.54
C TRP A 98 -2.70 13.67 -2.73
N LEU A 99 -2.36 13.35 -3.98
CA LEU A 99 -1.31 12.37 -4.30
C LEU A 99 0.06 12.80 -3.78
N ALA A 100 0.36 14.10 -3.81
CA ALA A 100 1.60 14.61 -3.24
C ALA A 100 1.59 14.55 -1.71
N LEU A 101 0.47 14.89 -1.06
CA LEU A 101 0.35 14.86 0.41
C LEU A 101 0.48 13.45 0.99
N THR A 102 -0.21 12.48 0.39
CA THR A 102 -0.24 11.07 0.86
C THR A 102 1.11 10.34 0.78
N LYS A 103 2.13 10.95 0.15
CA LYS A 103 3.51 10.45 0.13
C LYS A 103 4.29 10.81 1.39
N PHE A 104 3.81 11.74 2.21
CA PHE A 104 4.43 12.01 3.50
C PHE A 104 4.21 10.86 4.47
N THR A 105 5.19 10.64 5.34
CA THR A 105 4.99 9.77 6.50
C THR A 105 4.34 10.57 7.64
N PRO A 106 3.66 9.92 8.60
CA PRO A 106 3.12 10.61 9.78
C PRO A 106 4.18 11.43 10.53
N GLN A 107 5.41 10.91 10.64
CA GLN A 107 6.53 11.64 11.24
C GLN A 107 6.86 12.91 10.45
N SER A 108 7.04 12.77 9.13
CA SER A 108 7.37 13.90 8.26
C SER A 108 6.30 15.00 8.30
N LEU A 109 5.01 14.65 8.46
CA LEU A 109 3.91 15.62 8.59
C LEU A 109 3.97 16.46 9.87
N ASN A 110 4.57 15.93 10.94
CA ASN A 110 4.72 16.64 12.21
C ASN A 110 5.92 17.58 12.23
N ASP A 111 6.92 17.28 11.39
CA ASP A 111 8.16 18.06 11.29
C ASP A 111 8.05 19.23 10.28
N LEU A 112 6.90 19.38 9.59
CA LEU A 112 6.71 20.44 8.61
C LEU A 112 6.59 21.83 9.26
N ILE A 113 7.33 22.79 8.70
CA ILE A 113 7.21 24.21 9.06
C ILE A 113 6.11 24.85 8.20
N ILE A 114 5.00 25.20 8.85
CA ILE A 114 3.80 25.77 8.23
C ILE A 114 3.58 27.17 8.79
N ASN A 115 3.27 28.12 7.91
CA ASN A 115 2.94 29.46 8.34
C ASN A 115 1.48 29.51 8.83
N PRO A 116 1.17 30.35 9.83
CA PRO A 116 -0.15 30.39 10.44
C PRO A 116 -1.27 30.84 9.48
N ASP A 117 -0.92 31.59 8.43
CA ASP A 117 -1.83 32.10 7.40
C ASP A 117 -2.13 31.08 6.29
N GLU A 118 -1.42 29.95 6.24
CA GLU A 118 -1.62 28.90 5.23
C GLU A 118 -2.83 27.99 5.58
N VAL A 119 -4.00 28.58 5.79
CA VAL A 119 -5.22 27.88 6.26
C VAL A 119 -5.63 26.72 5.34
N VAL A 120 -5.49 26.90 4.02
CA VAL A 120 -5.79 25.84 3.05
C VAL A 120 -4.79 24.68 3.16
N LEU A 121 -3.49 24.97 3.35
CA LEU A 121 -2.48 23.93 3.54
C LEU A 121 -2.71 23.19 4.86
N GLN A 122 -3.04 23.90 5.95
CA GLN A 122 -3.38 23.28 7.23
C GLN A 122 -4.54 22.31 7.09
N GLY A 123 -5.64 22.72 6.44
CA GLY A 123 -6.79 21.84 6.18
C GLY A 123 -6.40 20.58 5.39
N TRP A 124 -5.55 20.71 4.37
CA TRP A 124 -5.00 19.57 3.63
C TRP A 124 -4.17 18.63 4.51
N LEU A 125 -3.32 19.17 5.40
CA LEU A 125 -2.51 18.37 6.31
C LEU A 125 -3.39 17.63 7.33
N ASP A 126 -4.43 18.27 7.84
CA ASP A 126 -5.38 17.66 8.78
C ASP A 126 -6.13 16.50 8.12
N LEU A 127 -6.63 16.70 6.89
CA LEU A 127 -7.24 15.63 6.10
C LEU A 127 -6.27 14.47 5.86
N THR A 128 -4.99 14.77 5.64
CA THR A 128 -3.94 13.76 5.39
C THR A 128 -3.66 12.94 6.65
N ARG A 129 -3.55 13.58 7.82
CA ARG A 129 -3.39 12.90 9.12
C ARG A 129 -4.59 12.00 9.41
N LEU A 130 -5.80 12.55 9.26
CA LEU A 130 -7.06 11.83 9.42
C LEU A 130 -7.10 10.57 8.53
N TYR A 131 -6.67 10.69 7.26
CA TYR A 131 -6.58 9.56 6.36
C TYR A 131 -5.58 8.49 6.83
N HIS A 132 -4.35 8.89 7.17
CA HIS A 132 -3.34 7.93 7.63
C HIS A 132 -3.80 7.15 8.88
N ASP A 133 -4.46 7.84 9.81
CA ASP A 133 -4.93 7.28 11.07
C ASP A 133 -6.14 6.35 10.93
N ARG A 134 -6.94 6.51 9.86
CA ARG A 134 -8.26 5.87 9.73
C ARG A 134 -8.46 5.08 8.43
N GLN A 135 -7.48 5.02 7.53
CA GLN A 135 -7.59 4.34 6.23
C GLN A 135 -7.98 2.85 6.29
N GLN A 136 -7.76 2.19 7.42
CA GLN A 136 -8.16 0.79 7.66
C GLN A 136 -9.64 0.64 8.02
N TYR A 137 -10.28 1.71 8.51
CA TYR A 137 -11.65 1.69 9.04
C TYR A 137 -12.57 2.54 8.15
N GLU A 138 -13.03 2.00 7.02
CA GLU A 138 -13.71 2.78 5.97
C GLU A 138 -14.94 3.55 6.45
N ASN A 139 -15.80 2.93 7.26
CA ASN A 139 -16.98 3.59 7.84
C ASN A 139 -16.60 4.77 8.76
N ARG A 140 -15.57 4.59 9.60
CA ARG A 140 -15.08 5.65 10.48
C ARG A 140 -14.41 6.76 9.67
N LEU A 141 -13.58 6.40 8.69
CA LEU A 141 -12.94 7.35 7.77
C LEU A 141 -13.97 8.22 7.07
N LYS A 142 -15.07 7.63 6.59
CA LYS A 142 -16.16 8.36 5.93
C LYS A 142 -16.77 9.43 6.85
N ILE A 143 -17.15 9.05 8.06
CA ILE A 143 -17.75 9.97 9.06
C ILE A 143 -16.78 11.10 9.41
N GLU A 144 -15.51 10.78 9.63
CA GLU A 144 -14.49 11.77 10.00
C GLU A 144 -14.20 12.73 8.84
N ILE A 145 -14.21 12.25 7.59
CA ILE A 145 -14.12 13.14 6.42
C ILE A 145 -15.34 14.06 6.33
N GLU A 146 -16.55 13.54 6.53
CA GLU A 146 -17.77 14.37 6.53
C GLU A 146 -17.69 15.47 7.61
N ASN A 147 -17.23 15.13 8.81
CA ASN A 147 -16.98 16.10 9.88
C ASN A 147 -15.88 17.11 9.52
N TRP A 148 -14.78 16.66 8.91
CA TRP A 148 -13.75 17.56 8.42
C TRP A 148 -14.31 18.52 7.34
N GLN A 149 -15.19 18.05 6.45
CA GLN A 149 -15.82 18.90 5.43
C GLN A 149 -16.70 20.00 6.04
N THR A 150 -17.38 19.73 7.16
CA THR A 150 -18.20 20.75 7.86
C THR A 150 -17.34 21.80 8.56
N LEU A 151 -16.15 21.41 9.07
CA LEU A 151 -15.18 22.32 9.67
C LEU A 151 -14.44 23.18 8.64
N HIS A 152 -14.30 22.68 7.40
CA HIS A 152 -13.56 23.36 6.32
C HIS A 152 -14.43 23.65 5.08
N PRO A 153 -15.59 24.33 5.18
CA PRO A 153 -16.57 24.43 4.09
C PRO A 153 -16.06 25.16 2.83
N HIS A 154 -15.05 26.02 2.98
CA HIS A 154 -14.48 26.78 1.87
C HIS A 154 -13.30 26.06 1.18
N HIS A 155 -12.78 24.98 1.78
CA HIS A 155 -11.60 24.27 1.30
C HIS A 155 -11.89 23.52 -0.02
N PRO A 156 -10.98 23.51 -1.00
CA PRO A 156 -11.22 22.87 -2.31
C PRO A 156 -11.56 21.38 -2.16
N ALA A 157 -10.81 20.65 -1.33
CA ALA A 157 -11.07 19.23 -1.04
C ALA A 157 -12.40 18.99 -0.30
N ALA A 158 -12.94 19.99 0.40
CA ALA A 158 -14.24 19.85 1.05
C ALA A 158 -15.38 20.00 0.05
N LYS A 159 -15.25 20.95 -0.89
CA LYS A 159 -16.19 21.14 -2.01
C LYS A 159 -16.16 19.98 -2.99
N LYS A 160 -14.97 19.45 -3.28
CA LYS A 160 -14.75 18.30 -4.16
C LYS A 160 -13.69 17.39 -3.57
N LEU A 161 -14.13 16.25 -3.04
CA LEU A 161 -13.23 15.26 -2.46
C LEU A 161 -12.27 14.68 -3.52
N PRO A 162 -10.98 14.46 -3.20
CA PRO A 162 -10.05 13.78 -4.09
C PRO A 162 -10.60 12.45 -4.59
N THR A 163 -10.39 12.13 -5.86
CA THR A 163 -11.01 10.97 -6.51
C THR A 163 -10.63 9.66 -5.83
N SER A 164 -9.36 9.50 -5.44
CA SER A 164 -8.91 8.32 -4.70
C SER A 164 -9.59 8.17 -3.35
N LEU A 165 -9.81 9.29 -2.64
CA LEU A 165 -10.44 9.28 -1.33
C LEU A 165 -11.94 9.01 -1.46
N LYS A 166 -12.60 9.61 -2.45
CA LYS A 166 -13.99 9.33 -2.82
C LYS A 166 -14.22 7.86 -3.17
N ARG A 167 -13.31 7.23 -3.93
CA ARG A 167 -13.38 5.78 -4.20
C ARG A 167 -13.21 4.96 -2.93
N LYS A 168 -12.30 5.35 -2.03
CA LYS A 168 -12.05 4.64 -0.77
C LYS A 168 -13.28 4.66 0.14
N VAL A 169 -13.90 5.82 0.35
CA VAL A 169 -15.07 5.94 1.26
C VAL A 169 -16.42 5.69 0.59
N GLY A 170 -16.47 5.74 -0.73
CA GLY A 170 -17.65 5.42 -1.54
C GLY A 170 -17.69 3.97 -2.00
N SER A 171 -16.68 3.16 -1.67
CA SER A 171 -16.71 1.74 -1.93
C SER A 171 -17.77 1.12 -1.03
N VAL A 172 -18.93 0.82 -1.62
CA VAL A 172 -19.88 -0.08 -1.00
C VAL A 172 -19.17 -1.41 -0.95
N GLN A 173 -18.72 -1.83 0.24
CA GLN A 173 -18.30 -3.20 0.45
C GLN A 173 -19.43 -4.06 -0.10
N ALA A 174 -19.15 -4.84 -1.15
CA ALA A 174 -20.18 -5.65 -1.79
C ALA A 174 -20.76 -6.56 -0.72
N SER A 175 -21.91 -6.16 -0.17
CA SER A 175 -22.65 -6.99 0.76
C SER A 175 -23.21 -8.09 -0.12
N THR A 176 -22.51 -9.20 -0.20
CA THR A 176 -23.00 -10.42 -0.84
C THR A 176 -24.04 -11.04 0.08
N THR A 177 -25.11 -10.31 0.39
CA THR A 177 -26.22 -10.81 1.21
C THR A 177 -26.86 -12.02 0.52
N LYS A 178 -26.73 -12.11 -0.81
CA LYS A 178 -27.19 -13.25 -1.63
C LYS A 178 -26.18 -13.52 -2.74
N ILE A 179 -25.75 -14.78 -2.87
CA ILE A 179 -24.88 -15.25 -3.94
C ILE A 179 -25.65 -16.34 -4.69
N ALA A 180 -25.73 -16.23 -6.02
CA ALA A 180 -26.27 -17.28 -6.88
C ALA A 180 -25.12 -18.12 -7.43
N LEU A 181 -25.22 -19.44 -7.28
CA LEU A 181 -24.20 -20.40 -7.69
C LEU A 181 -24.69 -21.18 -8.92
N LEU A 182 -24.07 -20.94 -10.08
CA LEU A 182 -24.39 -21.61 -11.34
C LEU A 182 -23.40 -22.76 -11.57
N LEU A 183 -23.86 -24.01 -11.41
CA LEU A 183 -23.02 -25.19 -11.52
C LEU A 183 -23.66 -26.26 -12.40
N PRO A 184 -22.86 -27.03 -13.16
CA PRO A 184 -23.35 -28.21 -13.86
C PRO A 184 -23.64 -29.32 -12.85
N LEU A 185 -24.91 -29.55 -12.53
CA LEU A 185 -25.33 -30.62 -11.61
C LEU A 185 -25.74 -31.91 -12.34
N SER A 186 -25.49 -31.98 -13.64
CA SER A 186 -25.81 -33.10 -14.51
C SER A 186 -24.82 -33.22 -15.68
N GLY A 187 -24.87 -34.33 -16.40
CA GLY A 187 -23.96 -34.63 -17.51
C GLY A 187 -22.54 -34.96 -17.06
N SER A 188 -21.59 -34.93 -17.99
CA SER A 188 -20.19 -35.31 -17.75
C SER A 188 -19.46 -34.41 -16.75
N ALA A 189 -19.91 -33.16 -16.57
CA ALA A 189 -19.29 -32.20 -15.67
C ALA A 189 -19.90 -32.20 -14.24
N LYS A 190 -20.87 -33.09 -13.96
CA LYS A 190 -21.56 -33.17 -12.67
C LYS A 190 -20.60 -33.23 -11.48
N VAL A 191 -19.53 -34.02 -11.59
CA VAL A 191 -18.57 -34.23 -10.50
C VAL A 191 -17.91 -32.91 -10.08
N PHE A 192 -17.56 -32.04 -11.04
CA PHE A 192 -16.97 -30.74 -10.76
C PHE A 192 -17.98 -29.78 -10.12
N GLY A 193 -19.22 -29.80 -10.60
CA GLY A 193 -20.30 -29.01 -10.01
C GLY A 193 -20.56 -29.41 -8.56
N GLU A 194 -20.61 -30.69 -8.24
CA GLU A 194 -20.81 -31.16 -6.86
C GLU A 194 -19.65 -30.77 -5.95
N THR A 195 -18.39 -30.92 -6.39
CA THR A 195 -17.21 -30.52 -5.61
C THR A 195 -17.17 -29.01 -5.35
N ILE A 196 -17.45 -28.17 -6.35
CA ILE A 196 -17.49 -26.71 -6.16
C ILE A 196 -18.62 -26.32 -5.21
N LYS A 197 -19.80 -26.95 -5.32
CA LYS A 197 -20.92 -26.72 -4.40
C LYS A 197 -20.52 -27.04 -2.96
N GLN A 198 -19.89 -28.19 -2.74
CA GLN A 198 -19.44 -28.62 -1.41
C GLN A 198 -18.38 -27.67 -0.84
N GLY A 199 -17.34 -27.33 -1.62
CA GLY A 199 -16.31 -26.39 -1.19
C GLY A 199 -16.86 -25.00 -0.86
N PHE A 200 -17.82 -24.51 -1.66
CA PHE A 200 -18.49 -23.22 -1.43
C PHE A 200 -19.25 -23.19 -0.10
N PHE A 201 -20.09 -24.20 0.18
CA PHE A 201 -20.86 -24.25 1.42
C PHE A 201 -20.00 -24.55 2.65
N ALA A 202 -18.95 -25.37 2.50
CA ALA A 202 -17.99 -25.61 3.58
C ALA A 202 -17.30 -24.31 4.00
N ALA A 203 -16.78 -23.54 3.03
CA ALA A 203 -16.15 -22.25 3.28
C ALA A 203 -17.12 -21.20 3.86
N GLN A 204 -18.37 -21.18 3.39
CA GLN A 204 -19.41 -20.26 3.91
C GLN A 204 -19.69 -20.47 5.41
N SER A 205 -19.54 -21.69 5.91
CA SER A 205 -19.88 -22.05 7.29
C SER A 205 -18.76 -21.85 8.33
N GLU A 206 -17.57 -21.41 7.91
CA GLU A 206 -16.35 -21.24 8.75
C GLU A 206 -16.26 -22.20 9.97
N SER A 207 -15.96 -23.46 9.70
CA SER A 207 -14.95 -24.17 10.49
C SER A 207 -13.99 -24.86 9.53
N LEU A 208 -12.78 -24.33 9.45
CA LEU A 208 -11.69 -24.91 8.67
C LEU A 208 -11.23 -26.20 9.36
N SER A 209 -11.82 -27.31 8.95
CA SER A 209 -11.08 -28.56 8.78
C SER A 209 -11.41 -29.03 7.37
N ILE A 210 -10.43 -29.01 6.48
CA ILE A 210 -10.55 -29.62 5.17
C ILE A 210 -10.04 -31.04 5.37
N PRO A 211 -10.89 -32.08 5.37
CA PRO A 211 -10.42 -33.42 5.07
C PRO A 211 -9.91 -33.35 3.64
N ILE A 212 -8.59 -33.47 3.48
CA ILE A 212 -8.00 -33.80 2.19
C ILE A 212 -8.68 -35.12 1.79
N PRO A 213 -9.43 -35.19 0.67
CA PRO A 213 -9.84 -36.48 0.16
C PRO A 213 -8.54 -37.21 -0.10
N ASP A 214 -8.31 -38.31 0.62
CA ASP A 214 -7.19 -39.19 0.33
C ASP A 214 -7.22 -39.43 -1.17
N SER A 215 -6.13 -39.04 -1.82
CA SER A 215 -5.88 -39.45 -3.18
C SER A 215 -5.70 -40.96 -3.13
N ASP A 216 -6.82 -41.67 -3.23
CA ASP A 216 -6.86 -43.09 -3.51
C ASP A 216 -6.11 -43.27 -4.81
N HIS A 217 -4.82 -43.57 -4.67
CA HIS A 217 -4.02 -44.15 -5.72
C HIS A 217 -4.82 -45.33 -6.26
N ALA A 218 -5.22 -45.24 -7.52
CA ALA A 218 -5.91 -46.29 -8.23
C ALA A 218 -5.22 -47.63 -7.96
N ASN A 219 -5.82 -48.47 -7.12
CA ASN A 219 -5.35 -49.82 -6.90
C ASN A 219 -5.83 -50.67 -8.08
N LEU A 220 -5.02 -50.69 -9.14
CA LEU A 220 -5.11 -51.65 -10.25
C LEU A 220 -4.48 -52.98 -9.80
N GLY A 221 -5.09 -53.62 -8.80
CA GLY A 221 -4.53 -54.82 -8.19
C GLY A 221 -5.56 -55.63 -7.42
N ASN A 222 -6.60 -56.13 -8.09
CA ASN A 222 -7.15 -57.48 -7.88
C ASN A 222 -8.42 -57.68 -8.71
N LEU A 223 -8.25 -58.25 -9.90
CA LEU A 223 -9.21 -59.18 -10.46
C LEU A 223 -8.71 -60.56 -10.07
N ASP A 224 -9.49 -61.31 -9.28
CA ASP A 224 -9.77 -62.74 -9.46
C ASP A 224 -10.39 -63.38 -8.19
N LYS A 225 -11.63 -63.88 -8.36
CA LYS A 225 -12.29 -65.03 -7.68
C LYS A 225 -12.73 -64.78 -6.22
N GLU A 226 -13.91 -65.19 -5.71
CA GLU A 226 -14.83 -66.30 -6.00
C GLU A 226 -16.19 -66.05 -5.27
N GLU A 227 -17.22 -66.84 -5.55
CA GLU A 227 -18.66 -66.58 -5.32
C GLU A 227 -19.30 -67.35 -4.11
N LYS A 228 -20.09 -66.64 -3.24
CA LYS A 228 -21.32 -67.04 -2.43
C LYS A 228 -21.22 -68.14 -1.32
N PRO A 229 -22.24 -68.42 -0.42
CA PRO A 229 -23.41 -67.67 0.14
C PRO A 229 -23.53 -67.63 1.72
N ILE A 230 -24.37 -66.69 2.20
CA ILE A 230 -25.41 -66.71 3.29
C ILE A 230 -25.20 -67.60 4.55
N ILE A 231 -25.25 -67.01 5.77
CA ILE A 231 -26.11 -67.46 6.91
C ILE A 231 -26.40 -66.26 7.85
N ALA A 232 -27.68 -66.12 8.24
CA ALA A 232 -28.23 -65.19 9.22
C ALA A 232 -27.92 -65.60 10.67
N SER A 233 -27.93 -64.64 11.60
CA SER A 233 -28.19 -64.90 13.02
C SER A 233 -28.96 -63.73 13.61
N GLU A 234 -30.22 -64.00 13.93
CA GLU A 234 -31.16 -63.13 14.62
C GLU A 234 -31.13 -63.40 16.15
N LEU A 235 -31.58 -62.42 16.95
CA LEU A 235 -32.05 -62.49 18.35
C LEU A 235 -30.99 -62.78 19.46
N SER A 236 -30.93 -62.12 20.63
CA SER A 236 -32.00 -61.59 21.49
C SER A 236 -31.45 -60.93 22.80
N VAL A 237 -32.27 -60.04 23.42
CA VAL A 237 -32.63 -59.96 24.87
C VAL A 237 -31.82 -59.08 25.89
N THR A 238 -32.43 -57.91 26.19
CA THR A 238 -32.87 -57.29 27.49
C THR A 238 -31.98 -57.14 28.75
N GLN A 239 -31.86 -55.86 29.19
CA GLN A 239 -32.13 -55.25 30.53
C GLN A 239 -31.26 -55.63 31.78
N PRO A 240 -31.33 -54.90 32.93
CA PRO A 240 -30.33 -53.90 33.35
C PRO A 240 -29.68 -54.29 34.71
N LEU A 241 -28.72 -53.50 35.21
CA LEU A 241 -28.31 -53.61 36.63
C LEU A 241 -28.31 -52.25 37.33
N SER A 242 -29.20 -52.15 38.31
CA SER A 242 -29.27 -51.11 39.32
C SER A 242 -28.29 -51.41 40.46
N SER A 243 -27.53 -50.42 40.91
CA SER A 243 -27.00 -50.29 42.28
C SER A 243 -26.54 -48.83 42.44
N LEU A 244 -27.26 -47.94 43.13
CA LEU A 244 -27.42 -47.83 44.58
C LEU A 244 -26.07 -47.87 45.31
N ILE A 245 -25.61 -46.72 45.83
CA ILE A 245 -25.12 -46.50 47.21
C ILE A 245 -24.74 -45.01 47.36
N LYS A 246 -25.41 -44.38 48.33
CA LYS A 246 -25.16 -43.15 49.12
C LYS A 246 -24.31 -42.00 48.57
#